data_AF-A0A7Y7PL68-F1
#
_entry.id   AF-A0A7Y7PL68-F1
#
_cell.length_a   1.000
_cell.length_b   1.000
_cell.length_c   1.000
_cell.angle_alpha   90.00
_cell.angle_beta   90.00
_cell.angle_gamma   90.00
#
_symmetry.space_group_name_H-M   'P 1'
#
loop_
_entity.id
_entity.type
_entity.pdbx_description
1 polymer ?
#
loop_
_entity_poly.entity_id
_entity_poly.type
_entity_poly.pdbx_seq_one_letter_code
_entity_poly.pdbx_strand_id
1 'polypeptide(L)' 'MSDHHLVKNCRSYDQLEKIRRGQERKFRWRDDWPVMEKALLAAGAEAITAYEASVAAESSPAATAVDKPSA' A
#
# COMPACT_ATOMS: atom_id res chain seq x y z
N MET A 1 -6.61 -12.28 15.98
CA MET A 1 -5.79 -11.06 15.88
C MET A 1 -5.85 -10.61 14.44
N SER A 2 -6.32 -9.38 14.19
CA SER A 2 -6.70 -8.90 12.86
C SER A 2 -5.49 -8.79 11.92
N ASP A 3 -5.40 -9.64 10.90
CA ASP A 3 -4.32 -9.67 9.89
C ASP A 3 -4.22 -8.39 9.02
N HIS A 4 -5.21 -7.51 9.11
CA HIS A 4 -5.24 -6.21 8.41
C HIS A 4 -4.15 -5.22 8.84
N HIS A 5 -3.46 -5.44 9.97
CA HIS A 5 -2.42 -4.51 10.42
C HIS A 5 -1.12 -4.61 9.61
N LEU A 6 -0.86 -5.75 8.95
CA LEU A 6 0.40 -5.98 8.23
C LEU A 6 0.49 -5.16 6.94
N VAL A 7 -0.64 -5.01 6.25
CA VAL A 7 -0.75 -4.31 4.96
C VAL A 7 -1.01 -2.81 5.09
N LYS A 8 -1.34 -2.30 6.29
CA LYS A 8 -1.56 -0.87 6.55
C LYS A 8 -0.35 0.04 6.22
N ASN A 9 0.87 -0.49 6.30
CA ASN A 9 2.10 0.24 5.96
C ASN A 9 2.75 -0.28 4.67
N CYS A 10 2.01 -1.04 3.86
CA CYS A 10 2.49 -1.54 2.59
C CYS A 10 2.50 -0.40 1.56
N ARG A 11 3.69 0.10 1.24
CA ARG A 11 3.91 1.22 0.32
C ARG A 11 4.53 0.79 -1.01
N SER A 12 4.96 -0.45 -1.12
CA SER A 12 5.53 -1.02 -2.34
C SER A 12 5.20 -2.50 -2.49
N TYR A 13 5.20 -2.98 -3.74
CA TYR A 13 5.00 -4.40 -4.06
C TYR A 13 6.07 -5.30 -3.41
N ASP A 14 7.29 -4.80 -3.23
CA ASP A 14 8.38 -5.47 -2.50
C ASP A 14 8.01 -5.76 -1.03
N GLN A 15 7.37 -4.78 -0.36
CA GLN A 15 6.89 -4.97 1.01
C GLN A 15 5.73 -5.98 1.04
N LEU A 16 4.83 -5.90 0.06
CA LEU A 16 3.71 -6.83 -0.07
C LEU A 16 4.19 -8.28 -0.23
N GLU A 17 5.17 -8.52 -1.09
CA GLU A 17 5.76 -9.85 -1.28
C GLU A 17 6.45 -10.37 -0.02
N LYS A 18 7.18 -9.51 0.72
CA LYS A 18 7.80 -9.90 1.98
C LYS A 18 6.76 -10.32 3.01
N ILE A 19 5.65 -9.59 3.12
CA ILE A 19 4.53 -9.94 3.99
C ILE A 19 3.93 -11.26 3.52
N ARG A 20 3.60 -11.40 2.23
CA ARG A 20 3.04 -12.62 1.63
C ARG A 20 3.90 -13.84 1.95
N ARG A 21 5.20 -13.80 1.67
CA ARG A 21 6.13 -14.91 1.94
C ARG A 21 6.27 -15.21 3.43
N GLY A 22 6.23 -14.19 4.29
CA GLY A 22 6.24 -14.37 5.75
C GLY A 22 4.99 -15.09 6.25
N GLN A 23 3.83 -14.72 5.71
CA GLN A 23 2.55 -15.35 6.00
C GLN A 23 2.48 -16.76 5.42
N GLU A 24 2.96 -16.96 4.19
CA GLU A 24 3.04 -18.26 3.52
C GLU A 24 3.86 -19.25 4.35
N ARG A 25 5.06 -18.88 4.81
CA ARG A 25 5.84 -19.78 5.68
C ARG A 25 5.12 -20.18 6.95
N LYS A 26 4.24 -19.32 7.48
CA LYS A 26 3.50 -19.56 8.71
C LYS A 26 2.19 -20.31 8.49
N PHE A 27 1.54 -20.13 7.35
CA PHE A 27 0.18 -20.56 7.08
C PHE A 27 0.03 -21.49 5.87
N ARG A 28 1.10 -21.80 5.12
CA ARG A 28 1.08 -22.71 3.96
C ARG A 28 0.52 -24.10 4.25
N TRP A 29 0.56 -24.52 5.51
CA TRP A 29 0.04 -25.81 5.96
C TRP A 29 -1.47 -25.77 6.22
N ARG A 30 -2.10 -24.60 6.15
CA ARG A 30 -3.56 -24.47 6.23
C ARG A 30 -4.17 -24.52 4.83
N ASP A 31 -5.28 -25.22 4.70
CA ASP A 31 -6.01 -25.36 3.44
C ASP A 31 -6.67 -24.04 2.98
N ASP A 32 -6.93 -23.10 3.89
CA ASP A 32 -7.49 -21.77 3.60
C ASP A 32 -6.44 -20.74 3.18
N TRP A 33 -5.16 -21.12 3.09
CA TRP A 33 -4.07 -20.24 2.67
C TRP A 33 -4.32 -19.53 1.33
N PRO A 34 -4.80 -20.17 0.24
CA PRO A 34 -5.02 -19.50 -1.03
C PRO A 34 -6.04 -18.34 -0.93
N VAL A 35 -7.04 -18.49 -0.03
CA VAL A 35 -8.05 -17.47 0.22
C VAL A 35 -7.45 -16.30 1.00
N MET A 36 -6.68 -16.61 2.05
CA MET A 36 -5.98 -15.60 2.85
C MET A 36 -4.93 -14.83 2.03
N GLU A 37 -4.17 -15.53 1.19
CA GLU A 37 -3.18 -14.94 0.27
C GLU A 37 -3.83 -13.93 -0.66
N LYS A 38 -4.97 -14.29 -1.27
CA LYS A 38 -5.72 -13.40 -2.15
C LYS A 38 -6.22 -12.16 -1.40
N ALA A 39 -6.71 -12.32 -0.18
CA ALA A 39 -7.12 -11.20 0.67
C ALA A 39 -5.94 -10.27 1.02
N LEU A 40 -4.77 -10.85 1.30
CA LEU A 40 -3.53 -10.11 1.56
C LEU A 40 -3.06 -9.32 0.35
N LEU A 41 -3.06 -9.93 -0.83
CA LEU A 41 -2.70 -9.27 -2.09
C LEU A 41 -3.67 -8.14 -2.44
N ALA A 42 -4.97 -8.35 -2.27
CA ALA A 42 -5.97 -7.31 -2.51
C ALA A 42 -5.80 -6.12 -1.55
N ALA A 43 -5.73 -6.37 -0.24
CA ALA A 43 -5.54 -5.32 0.76
C ALA A 43 -4.19 -4.59 0.61
N GLY A 44 -3.15 -5.31 0.19
CA GLY A 44 -1.84 -4.72 -0.09
C GLY A 44 -1.82 -3.84 -1.34
N ALA A 45 -2.48 -4.28 -2.42
CA ALA A 45 -2.64 -3.47 -3.62
C ALA A 45 -3.43 -2.20 -3.32
N GLU A 46 -4.54 -2.29 -2.58
CA GLU A 46 -5.31 -1.12 -2.14
C GLU A 46 -4.45 -0.13 -1.31
N ALA A 47 -3.64 -0.64 -0.39
CA ALA A 47 -2.75 0.21 0.40
C ALA A 47 -1.67 0.90 -0.45
N ILE A 48 -1.10 0.20 -1.43
CA ILE A 48 -0.14 0.78 -2.38
C ILE A 48 -0.83 1.85 -3.24
N THR A 49 -2.00 1.56 -3.81
CA THR A 49 -2.75 2.54 -4.61
C THR A 49 -3.15 3.77 -3.79
N ALA A 50 -3.59 3.59 -2.54
CA ALA A 50 -3.90 4.71 -1.65
C ALA A 50 -2.66 5.55 -1.32
N TYR A 51 -1.51 4.89 -1.10
CA TYR A 51 -0.25 5.56 -0.91
C TYR A 51 0.20 6.31 -2.16
N GLU A 52 0.16 5.69 -3.33
CA GLU A 52 0.48 6.33 -4.61
C GLU A 52 -0.42 7.52 -4.89
N ALA A 53 -1.73 7.42 -4.62
CA ALA A 53 -2.65 8.55 -4.73
C ALA A 53 -2.28 9.69 -3.77
N SER A 54 -1.89 9.37 -2.53
CA SER A 54 -1.44 10.38 -1.55
C SER A 54 -0.10 11.03 -1.92
N VAL A 55 0.86 10.24 -2.43
CA VAL A 55 2.16 10.72 -2.87
C VAL A 55 2.02 11.54 -4.15
N ALA A 56 1.15 11.13 -5.08
CA ALA A 56 0.82 11.91 -6.26
C ALA A 56 0.16 13.25 -5.90
N ALA A 57 -0.65 13.28 -4.83
CA ALA A 57 -1.23 14.53 -4.31
C ALA A 57 -0.17 15.44 -3.66
N GLU A 58 0.87 14.90 -3.03
CA GLU A 58 1.99 15.69 -2.47
C GLU A 58 3.08 16.04 -3.49
N SER A 59 3.19 15.30 -4.61
CA SER A 59 4.25 15.47 -5.62
C SER A 59 3.84 16.34 -6.82
N SER A 60 2.84 17.21 -6.67
CA SER A 60 2.54 18.26 -7.64
C SER A 60 3.17 19.60 -7.21
N PRO A 61 4.37 19.96 -7.69
CA PRO A 61 4.78 21.34 -7.82
C PRO A 61 4.30 21.90 -9.18
N ALA A 62 3.85 23.17 -9.18
CA ALA A 62 3.32 23.99 -10.28
C ALA A 62 1.77 23.96 -10.44
N ALA A 63 1.03 25.08 -10.42
CA ALA A 63 1.39 26.47 -10.60
C ALA A 63 0.38 27.41 -9.91
N THR A 64 0.88 28.36 -9.12
CA THR A 64 0.50 29.79 -9.14
C THR A 64 1.57 30.56 -8.37
N ALA A 65 2.73 30.74 -8.99
CA ALA A 65 3.48 31.97 -8.80
C ALA A 65 3.02 32.94 -9.89
N VAL A 66 2.04 33.78 -9.57
CA VAL A 66 1.96 35.12 -10.15
C VAL A 66 1.92 36.07 -8.96
N ASP A 67 3.15 36.39 -8.54
CA ASP A 67 3.63 37.71 -8.22
C ASP A 67 2.55 38.80 -8.06
N LYS A 68 2.50 39.34 -6.85
CA LYS A 68 1.89 40.64 -6.55
C LYS A 68 2.84 41.73 -7.05
N PRO A 69 2.42 42.63 -7.95
CA PRO A 69 2.89 44.00 -7.90
C PRO A 69 1.78 44.86 -7.29
N SER A 70 2.14 45.53 -6.20
CA SER A 70 1.46 46.73 -5.72
C SER A 70 1.32 47.76 -6.84
N ALA A 71 0.13 48.36 -6.94
CA ALA A 71 -0.07 49.77 -7.29
C ALA A 71 -1.35 50.25 -6.59
#